data_AF-A0A3E1KDJ5-F1
#
_entry.id   AF-A0A3E1KDJ5-F1
#
_cell.length_a   1.000
_cell.length_b   1.000
_cell.length_c   1.000
_cell.angle_alpha   90.00
_cell.angle_beta   90.00
_cell.angle_gamma   90.00
#
_symmetry.space_group_name_H-M   'P 1'
#
loop_
_entity.id
_entity.type
_entity.pdbx_description
1 polymer ?
#
loop_
_entity_poly.entity_id
_entity_poly.type
_entity_poly.pdbx_seq_one_letter_code
_entity_poly.pdbx_strand_id
1 'polypeptide(L)'
;MEANGVAISTSTKEQCQAYCGSNGSFEGIYKRLSSSCATDAIEKARHDFKSFYDKKKYVEAKGVLAPIYQSCVPTMSLADEGALRNDYALTLYKLKDKPGCLSALSKYKQDAARTDDQISEGMAPAVVDEYLTVIHAARTNIALCSR
;
A
#
# COMPACT_ATOMS: atom_id res chain seq x y z
N MET A 1 20.42 -9.26 -17.96
CA MET A 1 20.21 -9.93 -16.66
C MET A 1 19.63 -8.89 -15.73
N GLU A 2 18.31 -8.86 -15.56
CA GLU A 2 17.63 -8.03 -14.56
C GLU A 2 16.44 -8.87 -14.08
N ALA A 3 16.72 -9.86 -13.25
CA ALA A 3 15.74 -10.84 -12.77
C ALA A 3 15.60 -10.73 -11.26
N ASN A 4 14.90 -9.69 -10.78
CA ASN A 4 14.66 -9.49 -9.34
C ASN A 4 13.58 -10.41 -8.76
N GLY A 5 13.40 -11.62 -9.32
CA GLY A 5 12.44 -12.58 -8.83
C GLY A 5 12.51 -13.94 -9.52
N VAL A 6 11.78 -14.91 -8.96
CA VAL A 6 11.61 -16.26 -9.50
C VAL A 6 10.22 -16.37 -10.11
N ALA A 7 10.15 -16.69 -11.40
CA ALA A 7 8.89 -16.98 -12.06
C ALA A 7 8.43 -18.40 -11.71
N ILE A 8 7.22 -18.53 -11.18
CA ILE A 8 6.57 -19.79 -10.87
C ILE A 8 5.39 -19.96 -11.81
N SER A 9 5.34 -21.10 -12.50
CA SER A 9 4.20 -21.59 -13.27
C SER A 9 3.85 -23.00 -12.80
N THR A 10 2.61 -23.44 -13.03
CA THR A 10 2.21 -24.81 -12.67
C THR A 10 1.51 -25.51 -13.83
N SER A 11 1.74 -26.82 -13.96
CA SER A 11 0.95 -27.70 -14.82
C SER A 11 -0.30 -28.25 -14.12
N THR A 12 -0.51 -27.91 -12.84
CA THR A 12 -1.56 -28.46 -11.97
C THR A 12 -2.51 -27.38 -11.47
N LYS A 13 -2.89 -26.44 -12.35
CA LYS A 13 -3.72 -25.28 -12.00
C LYS A 13 -5.08 -25.71 -11.46
N GLU A 14 -5.69 -26.71 -12.10
CA GLU A 14 -6.98 -27.28 -11.73
C GLU A 14 -6.92 -27.92 -10.33
N GLN A 15 -5.81 -28.57 -9.97
CA GLN A 15 -5.63 -29.14 -8.63
C GLN A 15 -5.45 -28.04 -7.56
N CYS A 16 -4.77 -26.93 -7.86
CA CYS A 16 -4.69 -25.82 -6.91
C CYS A 16 -6.08 -25.24 -6.62
N GLN A 17 -6.97 -25.09 -7.60
CA GLN A 17 -8.32 -24.56 -7.34
C GLN A 17 -9.08 -25.31 -6.24
N ALA A 18 -8.86 -26.63 -6.10
CA ALA A 18 -9.47 -27.44 -5.05
C ALA A 18 -9.00 -27.09 -3.61
N TYR A 19 -7.77 -26.58 -3.47
CA TYR A 19 -7.16 -26.24 -2.16
C TYR A 19 -6.99 -24.73 -1.94
N CYS A 20 -6.69 -23.99 -3.00
CA CYS A 20 -6.43 -22.55 -3.05
C CYS A 20 -7.72 -21.73 -3.24
N GLY A 21 -8.82 -22.38 -3.62
CA GLY A 21 -10.06 -21.72 -4.06
C GLY A 21 -10.01 -21.30 -5.54
N SER A 22 -11.17 -20.96 -6.09
CA SER A 22 -11.34 -20.62 -7.52
C SER A 22 -10.52 -19.42 -7.99
N ASN A 23 -10.22 -18.48 -7.07
CA ASN A 23 -9.42 -17.29 -7.34
C ASN A 23 -7.96 -17.40 -6.86
N GLY A 24 -7.57 -18.56 -6.31
CA GLY A 24 -6.22 -18.79 -5.79
C GLY A 24 -5.27 -19.33 -6.85
N SER A 25 -4.01 -18.90 -6.81
CA SER A 25 -2.91 -19.45 -7.62
C SER A 25 -1.58 -19.22 -6.92
N PHE A 26 -0.60 -20.09 -7.21
CA PHE A 26 0.82 -19.88 -6.86
C PHE A 26 1.63 -19.42 -8.08
N GLU A 27 0.98 -19.19 -9.22
CA GLU A 27 1.65 -18.70 -10.42
C GLU A 27 1.94 -17.20 -10.30
N GLY A 28 3.13 -16.79 -10.73
CA GLY A 28 3.51 -15.40 -10.70
C GLY A 28 5.01 -15.21 -10.57
N ILE A 29 5.41 -13.95 -10.37
CA ILE A 29 6.80 -13.57 -10.16
C ILE A 29 7.01 -13.29 -8.68
N TYR A 30 7.75 -14.16 -8.01
CA TYR A 30 8.11 -14.03 -6.62
C TYR A 30 9.34 -13.14 -6.51
N LYS A 31 9.13 -11.90 -6.10
CA LYS A 31 10.21 -10.91 -5.96
C LYS A 31 11.08 -11.25 -4.74
N ARG A 32 12.40 -11.07 -4.87
CA ARG A 32 13.29 -11.14 -3.70
C ARG A 32 13.12 -9.85 -2.88
N LEU A 33 12.72 -10.00 -1.63
CA LEU A 33 12.64 -8.88 -0.68
C LEU A 33 14.05 -8.43 -0.32
N SER A 34 14.32 -7.13 -0.36
CA SER A 34 15.48 -6.57 0.32
C SER A 34 15.28 -6.65 1.83
N SER A 35 16.37 -6.75 2.60
CA SER A 35 16.27 -6.71 4.06
C SER A 35 15.63 -5.43 4.59
N SER A 36 15.74 -4.32 3.86
CA SER A 36 15.05 -3.06 4.17
C SER A 36 13.53 -3.12 4.03
N CYS A 37 13.00 -4.14 3.36
CA CYS A 37 11.58 -4.38 3.17
C CYS A 37 11.09 -5.62 3.93
N ALA A 38 11.91 -6.15 4.85
CA ALA A 38 11.46 -7.16 5.79
C ALA A 38 10.39 -6.58 6.74
N THR A 39 9.50 -7.43 7.23
CA THR A 39 8.36 -7.03 8.06
C THR A 39 8.79 -6.22 9.29
N ASP A 40 9.82 -6.67 10.00
CA ASP A 40 10.38 -6.00 11.18
C ASP A 40 10.96 -4.60 10.85
N ALA A 41 11.61 -4.46 9.69
CA ALA A 41 12.13 -3.19 9.22
C ALA A 41 10.99 -2.19 8.90
N ILE A 42 9.93 -2.67 8.24
CA ILE A 42 8.74 -1.85 7.92
C ILE A 42 8.01 -1.45 9.22
N GLU A 43 7.78 -2.40 10.13
CA GLU A 43 7.13 -2.14 11.42
C GLU A 43 7.91 -1.12 12.24
N LYS A 44 9.24 -1.26 12.31
CA LYS A 44 10.11 -0.29 12.96
C LYS A 44 9.97 1.10 12.34
N ALA A 45 10.01 1.20 11.01
CA ALA A 45 9.87 2.47 10.33
C ALA A 45 8.51 3.13 10.58
N ARG A 46 7.41 2.34 10.61
CA ARG A 46 6.06 2.82 10.92
C ARG A 46 5.92 3.26 12.39
N HIS A 47 6.54 2.53 13.31
CA HIS A 47 6.60 2.92 14.73
C HIS A 47 7.35 4.26 14.91
N ASP A 48 8.54 4.38 14.33
CA ASP A 48 9.35 5.60 14.42
C ASP A 48 8.63 6.77 13.74
N PHE A 49 8.00 6.53 12.58
CA PHE A 49 7.14 7.48 11.89
C PHE A 49 6.07 8.03 12.84
N LYS A 50 5.29 7.14 13.48
CA LYS A 50 4.21 7.56 14.38
C LYS A 50 4.74 8.43 15.51
N SER A 51 5.88 8.04 16.13
CA SER A 51 6.46 8.86 17.18
C SER A 51 6.90 10.25 16.69
N PHE A 52 7.52 10.35 15.51
CA PHE A 52 7.94 11.64 14.96
C PHE A 52 6.73 12.49 14.56
N TYR A 53 5.75 11.88 13.90
CA TYR A 53 4.54 12.55 13.45
C TYR A 53 3.72 13.11 14.62
N ASP A 54 3.51 12.32 15.68
CA ASP A 54 2.79 12.76 16.90
C ASP A 54 3.51 13.94 17.60
N LYS A 55 4.85 13.98 17.51
CA LYS A 55 5.70 15.10 17.98
C LYS A 55 5.79 16.27 16.99
N LYS A 56 5.05 16.22 15.87
CA LYS A 56 5.06 17.21 14.77
C LYS A 56 6.42 17.37 14.09
N LYS A 57 7.30 16.38 14.22
CA LYS A 57 8.61 16.30 13.57
C LYS A 57 8.48 15.74 12.16
N TYR A 58 7.83 16.50 11.28
CA TYR A 58 7.38 15.98 9.98
C TYR A 58 8.52 15.70 9.01
N VAL A 59 9.66 16.40 9.13
CA VAL A 59 10.84 16.13 8.30
C VAL A 59 11.43 14.76 8.65
N GLU A 60 11.55 14.46 9.95
CA GLU A 60 12.01 13.17 10.45
C GLU A 60 11.01 12.05 10.14
N ALA A 61 9.71 12.32 10.30
CA ALA A 61 8.64 11.40 9.90
C ALA A 61 8.72 11.04 8.40
N LYS A 62 8.95 12.02 7.53
CA LYS A 62 9.20 11.78 6.10
C LYS A 62 10.48 10.96 5.90
N GLY A 63 11.53 11.28 6.64
CA GLY A 63 12.84 10.62 6.54
C GLY A 63 12.78 9.11 6.77
N VAL A 64 11.97 8.65 7.73
CA VAL A 64 11.82 7.21 8.00
C VAL A 64 10.85 6.51 7.04
N LEU A 65 9.83 7.20 6.51
CA LEU A 65 8.88 6.60 5.57
C LEU A 65 9.37 6.58 4.12
N ALA A 66 10.12 7.60 3.67
CA ALA A 66 10.48 7.76 2.26
C ALA A 66 11.24 6.54 1.68
N PRO A 67 12.24 5.94 2.38
CA PRO A 67 12.92 4.76 1.87
C PRO A 67 11.97 3.56 1.72
N ILE A 68 11.08 3.35 2.69
CA ILE A 68 10.09 2.27 2.67
C ILE A 68 9.09 2.48 1.52
N TYR A 69 8.61 3.72 1.34
CA TYR A 69 7.70 4.08 0.25
C TYR A 69 8.33 3.82 -1.13
N GLN A 70 9.59 4.19 -1.31
CA GLN A 70 10.29 4.08 -2.59
C GLN A 70 10.66 2.63 -2.95
N SER A 71 11.04 1.82 -1.97
CA SER A 71 11.62 0.50 -2.23
C SER A 71 10.68 -0.67 -1.96
N CYS A 72 9.72 -0.53 -1.03
CA CYS A 72 8.99 -1.68 -0.47
C CYS A 72 7.53 -1.78 -0.92
N VAL A 73 6.90 -0.67 -1.34
CA VAL A 73 5.52 -0.64 -1.83
C VAL A 73 5.20 -1.74 -2.87
N PRO A 74 6.06 -2.03 -3.87
CA PRO A 74 5.77 -3.05 -4.88
C PRO A 74 5.71 -4.50 -4.38
N THR A 75 5.97 -4.71 -3.09
CA THR A 75 6.02 -6.02 -2.42
C THR A 75 5.09 -6.12 -1.22
N MET A 76 4.34 -5.04 -0.91
CA MET A 76 3.43 -4.98 0.23
C MET A 76 2.07 -5.59 -0.09
N SER A 77 1.36 -6.00 0.98
CA SER A 77 -0.07 -6.29 0.92
C SER A 77 -0.87 -5.04 0.55
N LEU A 78 -2.14 -5.23 0.16
CA LEU A 78 -3.03 -4.13 -0.16
C LEU A 78 -3.24 -3.17 1.03
N ALA A 79 -3.47 -3.71 2.24
CA ALA A 79 -3.57 -2.89 3.44
C ALA A 79 -2.28 -2.15 3.76
N ASP A 80 -1.12 -2.81 3.72
CA ASP A 80 0.16 -2.20 4.09
C ASP A 80 0.56 -1.10 3.12
N GLU A 81 0.41 -1.35 1.82
CA GLU A 81 0.62 -0.32 0.79
C GLU A 81 -0.32 0.87 1.02
N GLY A 82 -1.60 0.59 1.25
CA GLY A 82 -2.62 1.61 1.48
C GLY A 82 -2.33 2.47 2.70
N ALA A 83 -1.99 1.85 3.82
CA ALA A 83 -1.64 2.54 5.05
C ALA A 83 -0.38 3.40 4.88
N LEU A 84 0.67 2.83 4.27
CA LEU A 84 1.93 3.55 4.05
C LEU A 84 1.75 4.75 3.11
N ARG A 85 1.02 4.59 2.00
CA ARG A 85 0.72 5.67 1.07
C ARG A 85 -0.02 6.82 1.75
N ASN A 86 -1.01 6.49 2.60
CA ASN A 86 -1.78 7.47 3.35
C ASN A 86 -0.94 8.20 4.40
N ASP A 87 -0.15 7.48 5.19
CA ASP A 87 0.78 8.06 6.17
C ASP A 87 1.80 9.00 5.50
N TYR A 88 2.37 8.56 4.37
CA TYR A 88 3.34 9.32 3.61
C TYR A 88 2.71 10.58 3.01
N ALA A 89 1.54 10.46 2.39
CA ALA A 89 0.79 11.58 1.82
C ALA A 89 0.43 12.64 2.87
N LEU A 90 -0.08 12.21 4.03
CA LEU A 90 -0.41 13.10 5.13
C LEU A 90 0.84 13.84 5.66
N THR A 91 1.98 13.16 5.70
CA THR A 91 3.27 13.79 6.06
C THR A 91 3.69 14.85 5.05
N LEU A 92 3.59 14.56 3.76
CA LEU A 92 3.89 15.52 2.68
C LEU A 92 2.97 16.74 2.74
N TYR A 93 1.69 16.53 3.05
CA TYR A 93 0.75 17.62 3.31
C TYR A 93 1.21 18.53 4.47
N LYS A 94 1.63 17.96 5.60
CA LYS A 94 2.15 18.74 6.74
C LYS A 94 3.41 19.54 6.39
N LEU A 95 4.20 19.06 5.45
CA LEU A 95 5.37 19.74 4.89
C LEU A 95 5.03 20.70 3.73
N LYS A 96 3.74 20.90 3.43
CA LYS A 96 3.24 21.75 2.33
C LYS A 96 3.64 21.28 0.92
N ASP A 97 4.04 20.03 0.78
CA ASP A 97 4.33 19.39 -0.51
C ASP A 97 3.04 18.79 -1.11
N LYS A 98 2.20 19.66 -1.66
CA LYS A 98 0.92 19.24 -2.30
C LYS A 98 1.14 18.31 -3.49
N PRO A 99 2.06 18.59 -4.44
CA PRO A 99 2.29 17.69 -5.58
C PRO A 99 2.74 16.31 -5.14
N GLY A 100 3.66 16.23 -4.17
CA GLY A 100 4.10 14.97 -3.59
C GLY A 100 2.97 14.22 -2.90
N CYS A 101 2.13 14.91 -2.11
CA CYS A 101 0.99 14.28 -1.47
C CYS A 101 0.03 13.63 -2.48
N LEU A 102 -0.40 14.40 -3.50
CA LEU A 102 -1.32 13.88 -4.52
C LEU A 102 -0.69 12.74 -5.34
N SER A 103 0.62 12.80 -5.59
CA SER A 103 1.36 11.73 -6.25
C SER A 103 1.32 10.42 -5.44
N ALA A 104 1.51 10.50 -4.12
CA ALA A 104 1.50 9.34 -3.23
C ALA A 104 0.15 8.59 -3.22
N LEU A 105 -0.95 9.32 -3.43
CA LEU A 105 -2.32 8.79 -3.44
C LEU A 105 -2.90 8.57 -4.84
N SER A 106 -2.13 8.82 -5.90
CA SER A 106 -2.61 8.75 -7.30
C SER A 106 -3.31 7.43 -7.65
N LYS A 107 -2.81 6.30 -7.13
CA LYS A 107 -3.39 4.95 -7.29
C LYS A 107 -4.84 4.87 -6.84
N TYR A 108 -5.22 5.60 -5.80
CA TYR A 108 -6.55 5.54 -5.19
C TYR A 108 -7.50 6.64 -5.69
N LYS A 109 -7.03 7.54 -6.56
CA LYS A 109 -7.79 8.75 -6.93
C LYS A 109 -9.15 8.44 -7.57
N GLN A 110 -9.21 7.43 -8.44
CA GLN A 110 -10.45 7.05 -9.12
C GLN A 110 -11.46 6.45 -8.13
N ASP A 111 -11.03 5.49 -7.31
CA ASP A 111 -11.91 4.84 -6.34
C ASP A 111 -12.30 5.78 -5.19
N ALA A 112 -11.41 6.69 -4.79
CA ALA A 112 -11.75 7.75 -3.84
C ALA A 112 -12.92 8.64 -4.33
N ALA A 113 -13.17 8.72 -5.65
CA ALA A 113 -14.29 9.50 -6.20
C ALA A 113 -15.61 8.71 -6.34
N ARG A 114 -15.61 7.40 -6.06
CA ARG A 114 -16.77 6.50 -6.17
C ARG A 114 -17.42 6.27 -4.81
N THR A 115 -18.66 5.78 -4.79
CA THR A 115 -19.31 5.31 -3.54
C THR A 115 -18.76 3.95 -3.10
N ASP A 116 -18.98 3.58 -1.84
CA ASP A 116 -18.54 2.27 -1.32
C ASP A 116 -19.23 1.11 -2.06
N ASP A 117 -20.53 1.23 -2.34
CA ASP A 117 -21.28 0.24 -3.12
C ASP A 117 -20.65 0.02 -4.50
N GLN A 118 -20.33 1.11 -5.21
CA GLN A 118 -19.69 1.05 -6.52
C GLN A 118 -18.32 0.38 -6.48
N ILE A 119 -17.56 0.53 -5.38
CA ILE A 119 -16.25 -0.10 -5.23
C ILE A 119 -16.41 -1.59 -4.91
N SER A 120 -17.33 -1.91 -4.01
CA SER A 120 -17.54 -3.27 -3.48
C SER A 120 -18.16 -4.25 -4.49
N GLU A 121 -18.72 -3.74 -5.59
CA GLU A 121 -19.38 -4.55 -6.62
C GLU A 121 -18.46 -5.65 -7.17
N GLY A 122 -18.87 -6.92 -6.99
CA GLY A 122 -18.14 -8.09 -7.47
C GLY A 122 -16.91 -8.49 -6.63
N MET A 123 -16.62 -7.78 -5.53
CA MET A 123 -15.54 -8.14 -4.61
C MET A 123 -15.99 -9.16 -3.56
N ALA A 124 -15.06 -10.00 -3.11
CA ALA A 124 -15.31 -10.86 -1.95
C ALA A 124 -15.40 -10.02 -0.66
N PRO A 125 -16.29 -10.35 0.31
CA PRO A 125 -16.48 -9.55 1.52
C PRO A 125 -15.18 -9.23 2.28
N ALA A 126 -14.28 -10.20 2.43
CA ALA A 126 -12.99 -9.98 3.10
C ALA A 126 -12.08 -8.94 2.42
N VAL A 127 -12.18 -8.80 1.10
CA VAL A 127 -11.43 -7.80 0.33
C VAL A 127 -12.08 -6.42 0.45
N VAL A 128 -13.41 -6.37 0.56
CA VAL A 128 -14.18 -5.12 0.64
C VAL A 128 -13.78 -4.33 1.88
N ASP A 129 -13.79 -4.95 3.05
CA ASP A 129 -13.51 -4.26 4.32
C ASP A 129 -12.09 -3.68 4.36
N GLU A 130 -11.10 -4.48 3.92
CA GLU A 130 -9.70 -4.07 3.85
C GLU A 130 -9.51 -2.92 2.85
N TYR A 131 -10.11 -3.04 1.67
CA TYR A 131 -9.96 -2.03 0.62
C TYR A 131 -10.68 -0.72 0.96
N LEU A 132 -11.92 -0.79 1.46
CA LEU A 132 -12.67 0.40 1.86
C LEU A 132 -11.96 1.17 2.97
N THR A 133 -11.32 0.48 3.93
CA THR A 133 -10.50 1.14 4.95
C THR A 133 -9.39 2.00 4.33
N VAL A 134 -8.68 1.47 3.34
CA VAL A 134 -7.65 2.21 2.59
C VAL A 134 -8.25 3.38 1.81
N ILE A 135 -9.37 3.15 1.12
CA ILE A 135 -10.02 4.17 0.28
C ILE A 135 -10.58 5.31 1.13
N HIS A 136 -11.18 5.02 2.30
CA HIS A 136 -11.69 6.04 3.21
C HIS A 136 -10.57 6.99 3.67
N ALA A 137 -9.43 6.45 4.08
CA ALA A 137 -8.25 7.25 4.41
C ALA A 137 -7.76 8.08 3.20
N ALA A 138 -7.73 7.47 2.02
CA ALA A 138 -7.30 8.15 0.79
C ALA A 138 -8.25 9.30 0.42
N ARG A 139 -9.57 9.13 0.55
CA ARG A 139 -10.56 10.19 0.32
C ARG A 139 -10.28 11.40 1.19
N THR A 140 -10.11 11.19 2.50
CA THR A 140 -9.79 12.27 3.45
C THR A 140 -8.49 12.98 3.08
N ASN A 141 -7.44 12.22 2.79
CA ASN A 141 -6.13 12.80 2.52
C ASN A 141 -6.05 13.50 1.15
N ILE A 142 -6.70 12.97 0.11
CA ILE A 142 -6.83 13.64 -1.20
C ILE A 142 -7.54 14.99 -1.03
N ALA A 143 -8.62 15.04 -0.26
CA ALA A 143 -9.35 16.27 0.02
C ALA A 143 -8.47 17.29 0.77
N LEU A 144 -7.66 16.86 1.74
CA LEU A 144 -6.69 17.72 2.42
C LEU A 144 -5.62 18.27 1.46
N CYS A 145 -5.07 17.43 0.60
CA CYS A 145 -3.97 17.80 -0.29
C CYS A 145 -4.40 18.67 -1.47
N SER A 146 -5.71 18.68 -1.78
CA SER A 146 -6.30 19.53 -2.82
C SER A 146 -6.71 20.92 -2.32
N ARG A 147 -6.74 21.15 -1.00
CA ARG A 147 -6.94 22.48 -0.40
C ARG A 147 -5.64 23.26 -0.43
#